data_AF-A0A9D2X6V3-F1
#
_entry.id   AF-A0A9D2X6V3-F1
#
_cell.length_a   1.000
_cell.length_b   1.000
_cell.length_c   1.000
_cell.angle_alpha   90.00
_cell.angle_beta   90.00
_cell.angle_gamma   90.00
#
_symmetry.space_group_name_H-M   'P 1'
#
loop_
_entity.id
_entity.type
_entity.pdbx_description
1 polymer ?
#
loop_
_entity_poly.entity_id
_entity_poly.type
_entity_poly.pdbx_seq_one_letter_code
_entity_poly.pdbx_strand_id
1 'polypeptide(L)'
;MSDWDLMMPGMGLTAIGVAGVTISYSGIAHTFIDGMHALTGLTLFIGLIILSAGILNGGISTSNRAKATTLVIMSIVLSFAMYGFTLNSISTLGIFAGVMMIIATPAIVMAYVVMKMPKYAKPVGAIFALAAGTGIIMFVAFGLVGPQPYLLPVEVPEEVAEEPEAIPAGTPVFTIKMLEGSSVQGAPDYDPDVANVPQGHVVEWVNEDTVAHTATSVLDLGETFDSSLLGPGEKFGLDTTDLAVGEYEYYCIVHPWMTGMLIIEESKEAIVETVLIPEGAGVQQTGQVYYDPDLITVSIGTTVEWVNNDVAIHTSTDKNGGFDSDIIGAGVSYSYTFSEAGTFDYFCIVHPWMEGTVIVE
;
A
#
# COMPACT_ATOMS: atom_id res chain seq x y z
N MET A 1 21.31 6.58 -55.80
CA MET A 1 20.56 5.35 -55.43
C MET A 1 20.32 5.43 -53.93
N SER A 2 19.17 4.98 -53.45
CA SER A 2 18.88 4.92 -52.01
C SER A 2 19.91 4.06 -51.29
N ASP A 3 20.46 4.55 -50.18
CA ASP A 3 21.48 3.85 -49.40
C ASP A 3 20.81 2.78 -48.53
N TRP A 4 20.51 1.65 -49.17
CA TRP A 4 19.77 0.53 -48.60
C TRP A 4 20.48 -0.12 -47.42
N ASP A 5 21.81 -0.02 -47.37
CA ASP A 5 22.64 -0.57 -46.32
C ASP A 5 22.41 0.16 -44.99
N LEU A 6 21.96 1.42 -45.05
CA LEU A 6 21.48 2.18 -43.89
C LEU A 6 19.97 2.04 -43.69
N MET A 7 19.16 2.10 -44.75
CA MET A 7 17.70 2.11 -44.60
C MET A 7 17.12 0.82 -44.03
N MET A 8 17.62 -0.36 -44.42
CA MET A 8 17.08 -1.65 -43.95
C MET A 8 17.30 -1.90 -42.46
N PRO A 9 18.51 -1.73 -41.91
CA PRO A 9 18.74 -1.82 -40.46
C PRO A 9 17.95 -0.76 -39.69
N GLY A 10 17.85 0.47 -40.20
CA GLY A 10 17.08 1.55 -39.57
C GLY A 10 15.60 1.20 -39.44
N MET A 11 14.97 0.73 -40.52
CA MET A 11 13.56 0.30 -40.49
C MET A 11 13.33 -0.88 -39.54
N GLY A 12 14.24 -1.86 -39.51
CA GLY A 12 14.15 -3.02 -38.62
C GLY A 12 14.23 -2.63 -37.14
N LEU A 13 15.20 -1.80 -36.78
CA LEU A 13 15.39 -1.32 -35.40
C LEU A 13 14.23 -0.43 -34.94
N THR A 14 13.70 0.43 -35.82
CA THR A 14 12.50 1.23 -35.52
C THR A 14 11.30 0.33 -35.25
N ALA A 15 11.04 -0.70 -36.05
CA ALA A 15 9.91 -1.60 -35.87
C ALA A 15 10.02 -2.42 -34.57
N ILE A 16 11.21 -2.94 -34.26
CA ILE A 16 11.48 -3.67 -33.00
C ILE A 16 11.31 -2.75 -31.80
N GLY A 17 11.82 -1.51 -31.89
CA GLY A 17 11.65 -0.50 -30.85
C GLY A 17 10.19 -0.15 -30.58
N VAL A 18 9.38 0.05 -31.63
CA VAL A 18 7.93 0.30 -31.48
C VAL A 18 7.23 -0.89 -30.82
N ALA A 19 7.48 -2.12 -31.28
CA ALA A 19 6.87 -3.31 -30.68
C ALA A 19 7.25 -3.48 -29.20
N GLY A 20 8.52 -3.25 -28.86
CA GLY A 20 9.01 -3.29 -27.48
C GLY A 20 8.36 -2.24 -26.59
N VAL A 21 8.23 -1.00 -27.06
CA VAL A 21 7.52 0.07 -26.34
C VAL A 21 6.06 -0.31 -26.12
N THR A 22 5.36 -0.80 -27.16
CA THR A 22 3.95 -1.22 -27.03
C THR A 22 3.76 -2.35 -26.03
N ILE A 23 4.64 -3.36 -26.03
CA ILE A 23 4.58 -4.46 -25.05
C ILE A 23 4.85 -3.94 -23.64
N SER A 24 5.82 -3.05 -23.46
CA SER A 24 6.15 -2.46 -22.15
C SER A 24 4.97 -1.67 -21.56
N TYR A 25 4.28 -0.86 -22.39
CA TYR A 25 3.09 -0.12 -21.96
C TYR A 25 1.82 -0.99 -21.82
N SER A 26 1.86 -2.27 -22.22
CA SER A 26 0.72 -3.20 -22.08
C SER A 26 0.65 -3.92 -20.73
N GLY A 27 1.63 -3.72 -19.83
CA GLY A 27 1.56 -4.20 -18.44
C GLY A 27 1.78 -5.70 -18.23
N ILE A 28 2.28 -6.43 -19.25
CA ILE A 28 2.33 -7.90 -19.21
C ILE A 28 3.43 -8.46 -18.26
N ALA A 29 4.34 -7.64 -17.71
CA ALA A 29 5.26 -8.05 -16.62
C ALA A 29 5.98 -6.86 -15.93
N HIS A 30 5.65 -6.53 -14.67
CA HIS A 30 6.21 -5.37 -13.95
C HIS A 30 7.74 -5.37 -13.74
N THR A 31 8.37 -6.54 -13.54
CA THR A 31 9.84 -6.64 -13.40
C THR A 31 10.60 -6.46 -14.72
N PHE A 32 9.89 -6.53 -15.85
CA PHE A 32 10.44 -6.37 -17.20
C PHE A 32 10.30 -4.91 -17.70
N ILE A 33 9.40 -4.13 -17.08
CA ILE A 33 9.00 -2.77 -17.46
C ILE A 33 10.17 -1.79 -17.31
N ASP A 34 10.77 -1.66 -16.12
CA ASP A 34 11.77 -0.60 -15.88
C ASP A 34 13.07 -0.76 -16.68
N GLY A 35 13.53 -2.00 -16.88
CA GLY A 35 14.72 -2.30 -17.68
C GLY A 35 14.50 -2.20 -19.19
N MET A 36 13.33 -2.62 -19.69
CA MET A 36 13.06 -2.61 -21.13
C MET A 36 12.66 -1.25 -21.69
N HIS A 37 12.07 -0.35 -20.90
CA HIS A 37 11.68 0.98 -21.40
C HIS A 37 12.87 1.76 -21.98
N ALA A 38 14.01 1.73 -21.28
CA ALA A 38 15.22 2.39 -21.74
C ALA A 38 15.81 1.71 -22.98
N LEU A 39 15.86 0.38 -23.02
CA LEU A 39 16.43 -0.38 -24.13
C LEU A 39 15.58 -0.30 -25.41
N THR A 40 14.26 -0.41 -25.28
CA THR A 40 13.32 -0.33 -26.41
C THR A 40 13.20 1.08 -26.97
N GLY A 41 13.20 2.09 -26.08
CA GLY A 41 13.32 3.50 -26.46
C GLY A 41 14.63 3.79 -27.20
N LEU A 42 15.77 3.34 -26.66
CA LEU A 42 17.08 3.50 -27.31
C LEU A 42 17.12 2.82 -28.68
N THR A 43 16.57 1.60 -28.80
CA THR A 43 16.49 0.84 -30.07
C THR A 43 15.65 1.59 -31.11
N LEU A 44 14.52 2.17 -30.68
CA LEU A 44 13.66 3.02 -31.52
C LEU A 44 14.41 4.26 -32.02
N PHE A 45 15.08 5.00 -31.12
CA PHE A 45 15.82 6.21 -31.46
C PHE A 45 17.00 5.93 -32.41
N ILE A 46 17.78 4.88 -32.16
CA ILE A 46 18.88 4.46 -33.05
C ILE A 46 18.32 4.08 -34.43
N GLY A 47 17.20 3.35 -34.48
CA GLY A 47 16.53 3.01 -35.74
C GLY A 47 16.10 4.24 -36.53
N LEU A 48 15.49 5.24 -35.86
CA LEU A 48 15.04 6.48 -36.49
C LEU A 48 16.21 7.33 -37.02
N ILE A 49 17.33 7.37 -36.30
CA ILE A 49 18.54 8.09 -36.73
C ILE A 49 19.12 7.46 -37.99
N ILE A 50 19.29 6.14 -38.00
CA ILE A 50 19.84 5.38 -39.13
C ILE A 50 18.90 5.48 -40.35
N LEU A 51 17.60 5.37 -40.13
CA LEU A 51 16.58 5.50 -41.16
C LEU A 51 16.61 6.91 -41.79
N SER A 52 16.67 7.95 -40.96
CA SER A 52 16.74 9.34 -41.41
C SER A 52 18.02 9.62 -42.21
N ALA A 53 19.17 9.10 -41.77
CA ALA A 53 20.44 9.22 -42.48
C ALA A 53 20.40 8.54 -43.85
N GLY A 54 19.84 7.34 -43.95
CA GLY A 54 19.67 6.62 -45.23
C GLY A 54 18.75 7.35 -46.21
N ILE A 55 17.66 7.94 -45.72
CA ILE A 55 16.74 8.75 -46.52
C ILE A 55 17.43 10.00 -47.06
N LEU A 56 18.24 10.69 -46.23
CA LEU A 56 18.93 11.91 -46.63
C LEU A 56 20.08 11.67 -47.61
N ASN A 57 20.81 10.55 -47.50
CA ASN A 57 21.95 10.24 -48.38
C ASN A 57 21.56 9.70 -49.76
N GLY A 58 20.40 9.05 -49.91
CA GLY A 58 20.04 8.38 -51.17
C GLY A 58 18.60 8.53 -51.65
N GLY A 59 17.74 9.19 -50.87
CA GLY A 59 16.31 9.33 -51.15
C GLY A 59 15.52 8.03 -50.94
N ILE A 60 14.19 8.12 -51.03
CA ILE A 60 13.29 6.97 -50.88
C ILE A 60 13.31 6.14 -52.17
N SER A 61 13.58 4.84 -52.07
CA SER A 61 13.55 3.95 -53.23
C SER A 61 12.16 3.90 -53.85
N THR A 62 12.08 4.10 -55.17
CA THR A 62 10.82 4.06 -55.92
C THR A 62 10.47 2.66 -56.45
N SER A 63 11.31 1.66 -56.17
CA SER A 63 11.13 0.30 -56.66
C SER A 63 9.88 -0.37 -56.07
N ASN A 64 9.28 -1.29 -56.82
CA ASN A 64 8.06 -1.98 -56.36
C ASN A 64 8.33 -2.86 -55.13
N ARG A 65 9.55 -3.42 -55.00
CA ARG A 65 9.96 -4.18 -53.80
C ARG A 65 10.04 -3.29 -52.57
N ALA A 66 10.63 -2.09 -52.70
CA ALA A 66 10.70 -1.12 -51.62
C ALA A 66 9.31 -0.71 -51.11
N LYS A 67 8.42 -0.36 -52.04
CA LYS A 67 7.03 0.02 -51.73
C LYS A 67 6.30 -1.12 -51.01
N ALA A 68 6.47 -2.36 -51.46
CA ALA A 68 5.86 -3.52 -50.81
C ALA A 68 6.39 -3.72 -49.39
N THR A 69 7.70 -3.66 -49.17
CA THR A 69 8.31 -3.79 -47.84
C THR A 69 7.86 -2.68 -46.89
N THR A 70 7.81 -1.42 -47.35
CA THR A 70 7.29 -0.29 -46.54
C THR A 70 5.83 -0.49 -46.14
N LEU A 71 4.99 -0.97 -47.05
CA LEU A 71 3.57 -1.23 -46.75
C LEU A 71 3.41 -2.35 -45.70
N VAL A 72 4.23 -3.40 -45.76
CA VAL A 72 4.22 -4.47 -44.74
C VAL A 72 4.62 -3.93 -43.38
N ILE A 73 5.69 -3.13 -43.30
CA ILE A 73 6.15 -2.53 -42.04
C ILE A 73 5.11 -1.56 -41.47
N MET A 74 4.52 -0.71 -42.30
CA MET A 74 3.45 0.20 -41.88
C MET A 74 2.22 -0.58 -41.37
N SER A 75 1.87 -1.68 -42.02
CA SER A 75 0.75 -2.53 -41.60
C SER A 75 1.02 -3.14 -40.22
N ILE A 76 2.23 -3.65 -39.98
CA ILE A 76 2.64 -4.19 -38.68
C ILE A 76 2.58 -3.11 -37.60
N VAL A 77 3.17 -1.93 -37.85
CA VAL A 77 3.17 -0.81 -36.90
C VAL A 77 1.74 -0.34 -36.59
N LEU A 78 0.88 -0.21 -37.61
CA LEU A 78 -0.52 0.18 -37.42
C LEU A 78 -1.30 -0.88 -36.63
N SER A 79 -1.06 -2.17 -36.85
CA SER A 79 -1.68 -3.25 -36.09
C SER A 79 -1.27 -3.22 -34.61
N PHE A 80 0.01 -3.05 -34.30
CA PHE A 80 0.49 -2.93 -32.91
C PHE A 80 0.01 -1.64 -32.24
N ALA A 81 0.00 -0.51 -32.96
CA ALA A 81 -0.54 0.75 -32.45
C ALA A 81 -2.04 0.66 -32.15
N MET A 82 -2.82 0.00 -33.01
CA MET A 82 -4.26 -0.22 -32.79
C MET A 82 -4.48 -1.16 -31.60
N TYR A 83 -3.70 -2.24 -31.48
CA TYR A 83 -3.76 -3.17 -30.35
C TYR A 83 -3.46 -2.45 -29.01
N GLY A 84 -2.42 -1.63 -28.96
CA GLY A 84 -2.07 -0.82 -27.80
C GLY A 84 -3.12 0.24 -27.43
N PHE A 85 -3.88 0.73 -28.41
CA PHE A 85 -4.95 1.71 -28.18
C PHE A 85 -6.24 1.08 -27.63
N THR A 86 -6.56 -0.17 -28.01
CA THR A 86 -7.85 -0.80 -27.68
C THR A 86 -7.89 -1.51 -26.32
N LEU A 87 -6.74 -1.90 -25.75
CA LEU A 87 -6.68 -2.73 -24.54
C LEU A 87 -5.98 -2.05 -23.36
N ASN A 88 -5.78 -0.73 -23.42
CA ASN A 88 -5.04 0.01 -22.41
C ASN A 88 -5.98 0.91 -21.60
N SER A 89 -5.79 0.96 -20.27
CA SER A 89 -6.61 1.73 -19.32
C SER A 89 -6.06 3.14 -19.04
N ILE A 90 -4.95 3.54 -19.66
CA ILE A 90 -4.28 4.83 -19.44
C ILE A 90 -5.05 5.95 -20.15
N SER A 91 -5.62 6.85 -19.36
CA SER A 91 -6.43 7.97 -19.83
C SER A 91 -5.68 8.98 -20.71
N THR A 92 -4.34 9.05 -20.61
CA THR A 92 -3.50 9.99 -21.35
C THR A 92 -3.07 9.50 -22.73
N LEU A 93 -3.25 8.22 -23.06
CA LEU A 93 -2.82 7.62 -24.32
C LEU A 93 -3.51 8.25 -25.54
N GLY A 94 -4.81 8.57 -25.40
CA GLY A 94 -5.58 9.26 -26.44
C GLY A 94 -5.06 10.67 -26.75
N ILE A 95 -4.65 11.40 -25.71
CA ILE A 95 -4.07 12.75 -25.85
C ILE A 95 -2.72 12.67 -26.55
N PHE A 96 -1.85 11.74 -26.13
CA PHE A 96 -0.55 11.52 -26.75
C PHE A 96 -0.67 11.13 -28.23
N ALA A 97 -1.57 10.21 -28.57
CA ALA A 97 -1.85 9.81 -29.95
C ALA A 97 -2.38 10.99 -30.79
N GLY A 98 -3.25 11.82 -30.22
CA GLY A 98 -3.73 13.06 -30.84
C GLY A 98 -2.58 14.03 -31.19
N VAL A 99 -1.68 14.30 -30.23
CA VAL A 99 -0.50 15.16 -30.43
C VAL A 99 0.41 14.60 -31.52
N MET A 100 0.66 13.29 -31.54
CA MET A 100 1.48 12.65 -32.57
C MET A 100 0.85 12.76 -33.97
N MET A 101 -0.48 12.61 -34.11
CA MET A 101 -1.17 12.81 -35.38
C MET A 101 -1.12 14.27 -35.85
N ILE A 102 -1.15 15.22 -34.92
CA ILE A 102 -1.01 16.66 -35.19
C ILE A 102 0.38 17.00 -35.73
N ILE A 103 1.43 16.31 -35.28
CA ILE A 103 2.79 16.50 -35.78
C ILE A 103 3.00 15.76 -37.10
N ALA A 104 2.51 14.52 -37.20
CA ALA A 104 2.74 13.64 -38.34
C ALA A 104 2.00 14.12 -39.60
N THR A 105 0.76 14.59 -39.48
CA THR A 105 -0.07 14.95 -40.65
C THR A 105 0.53 16.12 -41.45
N PRO A 106 0.92 17.25 -40.85
CA PRO A 106 1.59 18.34 -41.56
C PRO A 106 2.95 17.93 -42.13
N ALA A 107 3.71 17.08 -41.42
CA ALA A 107 5.00 16.58 -41.89
C ALA A 107 4.85 15.70 -43.16
N ILE A 108 3.83 14.84 -43.20
CA ILE A 108 3.53 14.01 -44.38
C ILE A 108 3.07 14.87 -45.56
N VAL A 109 2.20 15.86 -45.32
CA VAL A 109 1.76 16.81 -46.36
C VAL A 109 2.95 17.62 -46.90
N MET A 110 3.85 18.05 -46.01
CA MET A 110 5.08 18.76 -46.37
C MET A 110 6.00 17.89 -47.25
N ALA A 111 6.24 16.64 -46.85
CA ALA A 111 7.03 15.70 -47.65
C ALA A 111 6.41 15.47 -49.03
N TYR A 112 5.09 15.33 -49.11
CA TYR A 112 4.37 15.15 -50.37
C TYR A 112 4.48 16.37 -51.29
N VAL A 113 4.28 17.58 -50.76
CA VAL A 113 4.34 18.83 -51.53
C VAL A 113 5.76 19.09 -52.05
N VAL A 114 6.79 18.86 -51.22
CA VAL A 114 8.20 18.98 -51.62
C VAL A 114 8.55 18.00 -52.75
N MET A 115 8.03 16.76 -52.69
CA MET A 115 8.27 15.75 -53.73
C MET A 115 7.53 16.04 -55.04
N LYS A 116 6.31 16.59 -55.00
CA LYS A 116 5.43 16.69 -56.18
C LYS A 116 5.32 18.07 -56.80
N MET A 117 5.61 19.15 -56.07
CA MET A 117 5.45 20.54 -56.54
C MET A 117 6.67 21.43 -56.23
N PRO A 118 7.87 21.08 -56.73
CA PRO A 118 9.13 21.70 -56.32
C PRO A 118 9.28 23.18 -56.71
N LYS A 119 8.50 23.66 -57.69
CA LYS A 119 8.64 25.01 -58.27
C LYS A 119 8.09 26.14 -57.38
N TYR A 120 7.26 25.81 -56.38
CA TYR A 120 6.57 26.78 -55.51
C TYR A 120 7.14 26.84 -54.09
N ALA A 121 8.14 26.02 -53.78
CA ALA A 121 8.72 25.96 -52.45
C ALA A 121 9.75 27.10 -52.26
N LYS A 122 9.27 28.31 -51.91
CA LYS A 122 10.05 29.21 -51.03
C LYS A 122 9.66 28.84 -49.59
N PRO A 123 10.21 27.73 -49.06
CA PRO A 123 9.45 26.85 -48.19
C PRO A 123 9.39 27.38 -46.76
N VAL A 124 10.49 28.00 -46.29
CA VAL A 124 10.73 28.19 -44.86
C VAL A 124 9.72 29.14 -44.20
N GLY A 125 9.38 30.25 -44.84
CA GLY A 125 8.47 31.25 -44.23
C GLY A 125 7.01 30.82 -44.15
N ALA A 126 6.50 30.18 -45.21
CA ALA A 126 5.14 29.66 -45.23
C ALA A 126 4.97 28.43 -44.31
N ILE A 127 6.02 27.61 -44.21
CA ILE A 127 6.09 26.48 -43.28
C ILE A 127 6.12 26.96 -41.84
N PHE A 128 6.93 27.97 -41.52
CA PHE A 128 6.97 28.56 -40.18
C PHE A 128 5.61 29.15 -39.79
N ALA A 129 4.95 29.86 -40.70
CA ALA A 129 3.64 30.46 -40.45
C ALA A 129 2.53 29.42 -40.23
N LEU A 130 2.52 28.32 -41.00
CA LEU A 130 1.54 27.24 -40.83
C LEU A 130 1.79 26.45 -39.54
N ALA A 131 3.05 26.10 -39.23
CA ALA A 131 3.40 25.41 -38.00
C ALA A 131 3.12 26.26 -36.75
N ALA A 132 3.46 27.55 -36.79
CA ALA A 132 3.16 28.49 -35.70
C ALA A 132 1.65 28.70 -35.55
N GLY A 133 0.91 28.83 -36.66
CA GLY A 133 -0.54 28.98 -36.64
C GLY A 133 -1.25 27.77 -36.05
N THR A 134 -0.86 26.56 -36.43
CA THR A 134 -1.39 25.31 -35.87
C THR A 134 -1.02 25.18 -34.38
N GLY A 135 0.21 25.52 -33.98
CA GLY A 135 0.61 25.52 -32.58
C GLY A 135 -0.20 26.50 -31.71
N ILE A 136 -0.47 27.71 -32.20
CA ILE A 136 -1.25 28.74 -31.49
C ILE A 136 -2.72 28.36 -31.38
N ILE A 137 -3.35 27.90 -32.47
CA ILE A 137 -4.76 27.47 -32.46
C ILE A 137 -4.97 26.31 -31.47
N MET A 138 -4.01 25.39 -31.38
CA MET A 138 -4.05 24.27 -30.44
C MET A 138 -3.81 24.70 -28.99
N PHE A 139 -2.89 25.63 -28.73
CA PHE A 139 -2.71 26.20 -27.40
C PHE A 139 -3.97 26.92 -26.92
N VAL A 140 -4.72 27.57 -27.81
CA VAL A 140 -5.97 28.24 -27.45
C VAL A 140 -7.13 27.24 -27.30
N ALA A 141 -7.23 26.22 -28.16
CA ALA A 141 -8.32 25.24 -28.13
C ALA A 141 -8.16 24.18 -27.02
N PHE A 142 -6.93 23.83 -26.65
CA PHE A 142 -6.62 22.75 -25.70
C PHE A 142 -5.69 23.17 -24.56
N GLY A 143 -5.02 24.33 -24.62
CA GLY A 143 -4.21 24.83 -23.50
C GLY A 143 -5.05 25.40 -22.35
N LEU A 144 -6.33 25.68 -22.58
CA LEU A 144 -7.31 25.99 -21.52
C LEU A 144 -7.96 24.72 -20.91
N VAL A 145 -7.76 23.56 -21.53
CA VAL A 145 -8.35 22.26 -21.14
C VAL A 145 -7.26 21.18 -21.00
N GLY A 146 -6.00 21.60 -20.84
CA GLY A 146 -4.87 20.70 -20.65
C GLY A 146 -5.02 19.91 -19.33
N PRO A 147 -4.33 18.77 -19.19
CA PRO A 147 -4.32 18.05 -17.93
C PRO A 147 -3.88 19.02 -16.83
N GLN A 148 -4.66 19.10 -15.74
CA GLN A 148 -4.24 19.79 -14.54
C GLN A 148 -2.83 19.31 -14.16
N PRO A 149 -1.94 20.20 -13.69
CA PRO A 149 -0.52 19.90 -13.52
C PRO A 149 -0.33 18.67 -12.62
N TYR A 150 -0.08 17.51 -13.23
CA TYR A 150 0.24 16.26 -12.54
C TYR A 150 1.71 16.24 -12.02
N LEU A 151 2.44 17.35 -12.15
CA LEU A 151 3.86 17.44 -11.74
C LEU A 151 4.16 18.65 -10.84
N LEU A 152 3.14 19.37 -10.37
CA LEU A 152 3.26 19.98 -9.07
C LEU A 152 2.72 18.92 -8.10
N PRO A 153 3.32 18.74 -6.91
CA PRO A 153 2.58 18.10 -5.84
C PRO A 153 1.23 18.81 -5.83
N VAL A 154 0.16 18.06 -5.99
CA VAL A 154 -1.12 18.55 -5.49
C VAL A 154 -0.74 18.91 -4.05
N GLU A 155 -0.81 20.19 -3.69
CA GLU A 155 -1.23 20.49 -2.32
C GLU A 155 -2.58 19.80 -2.29
N VAL A 156 -2.54 18.52 -1.94
CA VAL A 156 -3.63 17.82 -1.30
C VAL A 156 -3.95 18.88 -0.26
N PRO A 157 -5.13 19.56 -0.33
CA PRO A 157 -5.64 20.08 0.92
C PRO A 157 -5.42 18.91 1.84
N GLU A 158 -4.80 19.09 2.99
CA GLU A 158 -5.00 18.10 4.03
C GLU A 158 -6.53 17.88 4.04
N GLU A 159 -7.06 16.87 3.31
CA GLU A 159 -7.60 15.71 3.95
C GLU A 159 -6.57 15.50 5.02
N VAL A 160 -6.89 16.15 6.14
CA VAL A 160 -6.52 15.73 7.45
C VAL A 160 -6.66 14.24 7.27
N ALA A 161 -5.54 13.55 6.99
CA ALA A 161 -5.43 12.14 7.26
C ALA A 161 -6.04 12.13 8.64
N GLU A 162 -7.26 11.59 8.76
CA GLU A 162 -7.97 11.61 10.03
C GLU A 162 -6.90 11.23 11.01
N GLU A 163 -6.53 12.17 11.91
CA GLU A 163 -5.39 11.93 12.80
C GLU A 163 -5.65 10.53 13.31
N PRO A 164 -4.76 9.55 13.03
CA PRO A 164 -5.09 8.15 13.22
C PRO A 164 -5.67 8.09 14.61
N GLU A 165 -6.95 7.65 14.69
CA GLU A 165 -7.74 7.85 15.90
C GLU A 165 -6.84 7.54 17.08
N ALA A 166 -6.62 8.54 17.94
CA ALA A 166 -5.53 8.46 18.90
C ALA A 166 -5.66 7.15 19.65
N ILE A 167 -4.70 6.24 19.45
CA ILE A 167 -4.73 4.88 20.01
C ILE A 167 -5.15 5.01 21.48
N PRO A 168 -6.27 4.39 21.90
CA PRO A 168 -6.78 4.57 23.24
C PRO A 168 -5.68 4.31 24.26
N ALA A 169 -5.52 5.22 25.22
CA ALA A 169 -4.49 5.08 26.25
C ALA A 169 -4.73 3.79 27.04
N GLY A 170 -3.77 2.87 27.02
CA GLY A 170 -3.88 1.55 27.65
C GLY A 170 -4.19 0.40 26.70
N THR A 171 -4.30 0.64 25.38
CA THR A 171 -4.43 -0.43 24.38
C THR A 171 -3.21 -1.36 24.47
N PRO A 172 -3.40 -2.69 24.59
CA PRO A 172 -2.29 -3.63 24.66
C PRO A 172 -1.44 -3.59 23.38
N VAL A 173 -0.11 -3.57 23.56
CA VAL A 173 0.86 -3.50 22.45
C VAL A 173 1.56 -4.85 22.28
N PHE A 174 1.55 -5.36 21.05
CA PHE A 174 2.35 -6.51 20.63
C PHE A 174 3.52 -6.03 19.77
N THR A 175 4.76 -6.28 20.19
CA THR A 175 5.95 -5.79 19.47
C THR A 175 6.51 -6.82 18.51
N ILE A 176 6.81 -6.40 17.28
CA ILE A 176 7.58 -7.14 16.28
C ILE A 176 8.89 -6.39 16.02
N LYS A 177 10.02 -7.09 16.10
CA LYS A 177 11.35 -6.50 15.91
C LYS A 177 11.85 -6.77 14.50
N MET A 178 12.47 -5.77 13.87
CA MET A 178 13.32 -5.97 12.69
C MET A 178 14.75 -6.15 13.17
N LEU A 179 15.29 -7.35 13.05
CA LEU A 179 16.52 -7.79 13.72
C LEU A 179 17.78 -7.16 13.10
N GLU A 180 18.86 -7.09 13.87
CA GLU A 180 20.16 -6.67 13.34
C GLU A 180 20.65 -7.63 12.25
N GLY A 181 20.96 -7.10 11.07
CA GLY A 181 21.44 -7.89 9.93
C GLY A 181 20.34 -8.44 9.02
N SER A 182 19.07 -8.04 9.21
CA SER A 182 17.93 -8.45 8.37
C SER A 182 18.09 -8.10 6.89
N SER A 183 18.90 -7.07 6.60
CA SER A 183 19.30 -6.70 5.24
C SER A 183 20.16 -7.77 4.52
N VAL A 184 20.58 -8.83 5.19
CA VAL A 184 21.31 -9.95 4.58
C VAL A 184 20.35 -11.08 4.24
N GLN A 185 20.25 -11.44 2.96
CA GLN A 185 19.37 -12.52 2.52
C GLN A 185 19.68 -13.84 3.23
N GLY A 186 18.65 -14.42 3.87
CA GLY A 186 18.73 -15.67 4.63
C GLY A 186 19.16 -15.51 6.09
N ALA A 187 19.40 -14.28 6.57
CA ALA A 187 19.46 -14.00 7.99
C ALA A 187 18.04 -13.93 8.58
N PRO A 188 17.87 -14.17 9.89
CA PRO A 188 16.62 -13.83 10.59
C PRO A 188 16.27 -12.35 10.40
N ASP A 189 14.99 -12.06 10.20
CA ASP A 189 14.48 -10.76 9.78
C ASP A 189 13.49 -10.16 10.79
N TYR A 190 12.30 -10.75 10.93
CA TYR A 190 11.29 -10.31 11.89
C TYR A 190 11.30 -11.22 13.14
N ASP A 191 11.07 -10.65 14.32
CA ASP A 191 10.86 -11.43 15.54
C ASP A 191 9.62 -10.96 16.31
N PRO A 192 8.58 -11.80 16.43
CA PRO A 192 8.46 -13.13 15.81
C PRO A 192 8.22 -13.06 14.29
N ASP A 193 8.61 -14.10 13.55
CA ASP A 193 8.27 -14.29 12.12
C ASP A 193 6.76 -14.44 11.89
N VAL A 194 6.06 -15.03 12.87
CA VAL A 194 4.61 -15.21 12.88
C VAL A 194 4.05 -14.62 14.16
N ALA A 195 3.29 -13.53 14.04
CA ALA A 195 2.65 -12.84 15.15
C ALA A 195 1.16 -13.17 15.20
N ASN A 196 0.69 -13.80 16.28
CA ASN A 196 -0.75 -14.00 16.52
C ASN A 196 -1.23 -12.88 17.44
N VAL A 197 -2.14 -12.04 16.97
CA VAL A 197 -2.56 -10.83 17.67
C VAL A 197 -4.10 -10.74 17.64
N PRO A 198 -4.77 -10.63 18.79
CA PRO A 198 -6.21 -10.41 18.82
C PRO A 198 -6.57 -9.02 18.28
N GLN A 199 -7.73 -8.90 17.61
CA GLN A 199 -8.29 -7.58 17.24
C GLN A 199 -8.35 -6.62 18.46
N GLY A 200 -8.21 -5.33 18.20
CA GLY A 200 -8.20 -4.29 19.24
C GLY A 200 -6.88 -4.13 19.98
N HIS A 201 -5.82 -4.81 19.54
CA HIS A 201 -4.44 -4.55 19.98
C HIS A 201 -3.74 -3.59 19.02
N VAL A 202 -2.60 -3.05 19.45
CA VAL A 202 -1.66 -2.36 18.57
C VAL A 202 -0.47 -3.27 18.28
N VAL A 203 -0.19 -3.50 17.01
CA VAL A 203 1.06 -4.15 16.56
C VAL A 203 2.10 -3.07 16.35
N GLU A 204 3.21 -3.12 17.09
CA GLU A 204 4.31 -2.18 16.97
C GLU A 204 5.52 -2.86 16.32
N TRP A 205 5.86 -2.45 15.10
CA TRP A 205 7.16 -2.77 14.52
C TRP A 205 8.22 -1.81 15.05
N VAL A 206 9.37 -2.34 15.48
CA VAL A 206 10.55 -1.56 15.86
C VAL A 206 11.74 -1.99 15.03
N ASN A 207 12.44 -1.02 14.44
CA ASN A 207 13.66 -1.31 13.71
C ASN A 207 14.87 -1.39 14.66
N GLU A 208 15.32 -2.60 15.00
CA GLU A 208 16.55 -2.82 15.77
C GLU A 208 17.79 -2.99 14.86
N ASP A 209 17.61 -2.99 13.54
CA ASP A 209 18.71 -2.99 12.57
C ASP A 209 19.31 -1.59 12.40
N THR A 210 20.53 -1.56 11.89
CA THR A 210 21.24 -0.35 11.45
C THR A 210 20.83 0.11 10.05
N VAL A 211 20.10 -0.74 9.32
CA VAL A 211 19.58 -0.48 7.97
C VAL A 211 18.09 -0.18 8.04
N ALA A 212 17.62 0.72 7.19
CA ALA A 212 16.20 1.06 7.14
C ALA A 212 15.36 -0.02 6.44
N HIS A 213 14.15 -0.24 6.94
CA HIS A 213 13.25 -1.33 6.53
C HIS A 213 11.80 -0.87 6.46
N THR A 214 10.92 -1.71 5.92
CA THR A 214 9.47 -1.50 5.97
C THR A 214 8.77 -2.74 6.52
N ALA A 215 7.53 -2.56 6.96
CA ALA A 215 6.54 -3.62 7.15
C ALA A 215 5.35 -3.26 6.26
N THR A 216 5.23 -3.96 5.12
CA THR A 216 4.26 -3.63 4.08
C THR A 216 3.47 -4.88 3.70
N SER A 217 2.15 -4.79 3.73
CA SER A 217 1.23 -5.88 3.34
C SER A 217 1.44 -6.33 1.89
N VAL A 218 1.49 -7.65 1.66
CA VAL A 218 1.83 -8.23 0.34
C VAL A 218 0.66 -8.17 -0.64
N LEU A 219 -0.53 -8.59 -0.19
CA LEU A 219 -1.65 -8.92 -1.09
C LEU A 219 -2.14 -7.71 -1.91
N ASP A 220 -2.04 -6.53 -1.33
CA ASP A 220 -2.49 -5.26 -1.89
C ASP A 220 -1.37 -4.21 -1.92
N LEU A 221 -0.12 -4.63 -1.78
CA LEU A 221 1.06 -3.77 -1.90
C LEU A 221 1.05 -2.56 -0.96
N GLY A 222 0.57 -2.75 0.28
CA GLY A 222 0.61 -1.71 1.30
C GLY A 222 -0.70 -0.96 1.51
N GLU A 223 -1.77 -1.28 0.74
CA GLU A 223 -3.08 -0.65 0.96
C GLU A 223 -3.68 -1.00 2.33
N THR A 224 -3.50 -2.23 2.83
CA THR A 224 -3.96 -2.62 4.18
C THR A 224 -3.10 -1.96 5.25
N PHE A 225 -1.78 -2.05 5.11
CA PHE A 225 -0.82 -1.32 5.94
C PHE A 225 0.55 -1.21 5.27
N ASP A 226 1.18 -0.05 5.46
CA ASP A 226 2.57 0.22 5.10
C ASP A 226 3.20 1.11 6.17
N SER A 227 4.27 0.62 6.81
CA SER A 227 5.01 1.40 7.80
C SER A 227 5.73 2.61 7.21
N SER A 228 5.82 2.70 5.88
CA SER A 228 6.84 3.50 5.20
C SER A 228 8.24 3.09 5.65
N LEU A 229 9.26 3.87 5.27
CA LEU A 229 10.64 3.59 5.63
C LEU A 229 10.89 3.89 7.11
N LEU A 230 11.25 2.85 7.88
CA LEU A 230 11.66 2.94 9.28
C LEU A 230 13.18 2.91 9.37
N GLY A 231 13.78 4.00 9.84
CA GLY A 231 15.19 4.09 10.19
C GLY A 231 15.52 3.38 11.52
N PRO A 232 16.81 3.30 11.90
CA PRO A 232 17.24 2.62 13.13
C PRO A 232 16.58 3.21 14.37
N GLY A 233 15.93 2.35 15.16
CA GLY A 233 15.20 2.69 16.38
C GLY A 233 13.82 3.31 16.16
N GLU A 234 13.41 3.56 14.91
CA GLU A 234 12.05 4.04 14.61
C GLU A 234 11.02 2.93 14.76
N LYS A 235 9.78 3.37 14.97
CA LYS A 235 8.65 2.50 15.29
C LYS A 235 7.45 2.84 14.44
N PHE A 236 6.67 1.83 14.09
CA PHE A 236 5.38 1.96 13.43
C PHE A 236 4.34 1.16 14.21
N GLY A 237 3.22 1.78 14.54
CA GLY A 237 2.08 1.13 15.19
C GLY A 237 0.92 0.94 14.22
N LEU A 238 0.33 -0.25 14.23
CA LEU A 238 -0.91 -0.58 13.51
C LEU A 238 -2.00 -0.93 14.52
N ASP A 239 -3.10 -0.19 14.52
CA ASP A 239 -4.30 -0.54 15.27
C ASP A 239 -5.05 -1.66 14.54
N THR A 240 -5.31 -2.76 15.24
CA THR A 240 -5.97 -3.95 14.68
C THR A 240 -7.49 -3.96 14.85
N THR A 241 -8.08 -2.93 15.43
CA THR A 241 -9.52 -2.85 15.73
C THR A 241 -10.38 -3.10 14.48
N ASP A 242 -10.02 -2.50 13.36
CA ASP A 242 -10.77 -2.59 12.10
C ASP A 242 -10.17 -3.57 11.08
N LEU A 243 -9.05 -4.23 11.39
CA LEU A 243 -8.50 -5.27 10.52
C LEU A 243 -9.36 -6.52 10.60
N ALA A 244 -9.74 -7.08 9.46
CA ALA A 244 -10.48 -8.34 9.41
C ALA A 244 -9.66 -9.48 10.04
N VAL A 245 -10.34 -10.43 10.68
CA VAL A 245 -9.72 -11.67 11.16
C VAL A 245 -9.15 -12.45 9.97
N GLY A 246 -7.91 -12.88 10.08
CA GLY A 246 -7.22 -13.58 8.99
C GLY A 246 -5.70 -13.46 9.04
N GLU A 247 -5.06 -13.97 8.01
CA GLU A 247 -3.61 -13.97 7.83
C GLU A 247 -3.19 -12.84 6.87
N TYR A 248 -2.22 -12.05 7.29
CA TYR A 248 -1.63 -10.95 6.54
C TYR A 248 -0.13 -11.22 6.37
N GLU A 249 0.24 -11.66 5.17
CA GLU A 249 1.66 -11.73 4.80
C GLU A 249 2.18 -10.31 4.54
N TYR A 250 3.35 -9.99 5.08
CA TYR A 250 4.01 -8.71 4.89
C TYR A 250 5.49 -8.88 4.62
N TYR A 251 6.09 -7.85 4.02
CA TYR A 251 7.48 -7.88 3.59
C TYR A 251 8.13 -6.49 3.68
N CYS A 252 9.46 -6.48 3.59
CA CYS A 252 10.22 -5.24 3.41
C CYS A 252 10.35 -4.90 1.92
N ILE A 253 9.93 -3.69 1.52
CA ILE A 253 10.03 -3.23 0.12
C ILE A 253 11.50 -3.15 -0.33
N VAL A 254 12.39 -2.71 0.56
CA VAL A 254 13.81 -2.52 0.26
C VAL A 254 14.56 -3.85 0.20
N HIS A 255 14.14 -4.81 1.01
CA HIS A 255 14.77 -6.12 1.16
C HIS A 255 13.69 -7.21 1.02
N PRO A 256 13.23 -7.55 -0.20
CA PRO A 256 12.01 -8.37 -0.40
C PRO A 256 12.09 -9.82 0.09
N TRP A 257 13.26 -10.28 0.54
CA TRP A 257 13.41 -11.56 1.22
C TRP A 257 13.03 -11.50 2.70
N MET A 258 12.90 -10.30 3.27
CA MET A 258 12.40 -10.13 4.62
C MET A 258 10.89 -10.30 4.60
N THR A 259 10.38 -11.36 5.22
CA THR A 259 8.95 -11.72 5.17
C THR A 259 8.45 -12.11 6.54
N GLY A 260 7.27 -11.64 6.92
CA GLY A 260 6.60 -12.07 8.15
C GLY A 260 5.11 -12.31 7.91
N MET A 261 4.47 -12.88 8.92
CA MET A 261 3.04 -13.18 8.91
C MET A 261 2.38 -12.62 10.17
N LEU A 262 1.40 -11.75 9.97
CA LEU A 262 0.53 -11.26 11.02
C LEU A 262 -0.80 -12.01 10.96
N ILE A 263 -1.17 -12.71 12.01
CA ILE A 263 -2.42 -13.45 12.14
C ILE A 263 -3.30 -12.64 13.10
N ILE A 264 -4.35 -12.03 12.55
CA ILE A 264 -5.37 -11.33 13.33
C ILE A 264 -6.41 -12.35 13.75
N GLU A 265 -6.52 -12.57 15.06
CA GLU A 265 -7.51 -13.44 15.66
C GLU A 265 -8.72 -12.61 16.12
N GLU A 266 -9.91 -13.22 16.18
CA GLU A 266 -11.05 -12.58 16.84
C GLU A 266 -10.60 -12.11 18.23
N SER A 267 -10.94 -10.87 18.59
CA SER A 267 -10.74 -10.43 19.95
C SER A 267 -11.55 -11.37 20.84
N LYS A 268 -10.85 -12.21 21.61
CA LYS A 268 -11.43 -12.66 22.86
C LYS A 268 -11.50 -11.39 23.69
N GLU A 269 -12.65 -10.70 23.64
CA GLU A 269 -13.00 -9.77 24.71
C GLU A 269 -12.56 -10.43 26.01
N ALA A 270 -11.83 -9.70 26.88
CA ALA A 270 -11.59 -10.21 28.21
C ALA A 270 -12.96 -10.62 28.73
N ILE A 271 -13.18 -11.91 28.98
CA ILE A 271 -14.44 -12.36 29.54
C ILE A 271 -14.46 -11.68 30.90
N VAL A 272 -15.29 -10.64 31.02
CA VAL A 272 -15.44 -9.91 32.27
C VAL A 272 -16.66 -10.49 32.94
N GLU A 273 -16.40 -11.28 33.99
CA GLU A 273 -17.44 -11.78 34.84
C GLU A 273 -17.58 -10.86 36.06
N THR A 274 -18.79 -10.40 36.33
CA THR A 274 -19.03 -9.39 37.37
C THR A 274 -19.49 -10.04 38.67
N VAL A 275 -18.88 -9.63 39.77
CA VAL A 275 -19.32 -9.89 41.15
C VAL A 275 -19.78 -8.58 41.77
N LEU A 276 -21.05 -8.50 42.16
CA LEU A 276 -21.60 -7.33 42.82
C LEU A 276 -21.39 -7.42 44.33
N ILE A 277 -21.05 -6.30 44.96
CA ILE A 277 -21.17 -6.13 46.41
C ILE A 277 -22.50 -5.41 46.64
N PRO A 278 -23.57 -6.13 47.03
CA PRO A 278 -24.92 -5.58 47.07
C PRO A 278 -25.09 -4.56 48.20
N GLU A 279 -26.10 -3.69 48.06
CA GLU A 279 -26.45 -2.72 49.09
C GLU A 279 -26.71 -3.40 50.45
N GLY A 280 -26.07 -2.88 51.50
CA GLY A 280 -26.17 -3.42 52.85
C GLY A 280 -25.22 -4.58 53.18
N ALA A 281 -24.30 -4.95 52.28
CA ALA A 281 -23.28 -5.98 52.55
C ALA A 281 -22.39 -5.66 53.77
N GLY A 282 -22.20 -4.38 54.10
CA GLY A 282 -21.48 -3.94 55.31
C GLY A 282 -22.19 -4.23 56.64
N VAL A 283 -23.40 -4.79 56.63
CA VAL A 283 -24.13 -5.16 57.85
C VAL A 283 -24.25 -6.68 57.92
N GLN A 284 -23.69 -7.29 58.97
CA GLN A 284 -23.75 -8.74 59.15
C GLN A 284 -25.19 -9.21 59.43
N GLN A 285 -25.74 -10.02 58.52
CA GLN A 285 -27.03 -10.70 58.68
C GLN A 285 -26.94 -12.18 58.30
N THR A 286 -27.76 -13.01 58.94
CA THR A 286 -27.79 -14.45 58.65
C THR A 286 -28.44 -14.70 57.30
N GLY A 287 -27.75 -15.43 56.40
CA GLY A 287 -28.27 -15.81 55.08
C GLY A 287 -28.24 -14.69 54.03
N GLN A 288 -27.56 -13.58 54.31
CA GLN A 288 -27.34 -12.50 53.35
C GLN A 288 -26.20 -12.86 52.38
N VAL A 289 -26.36 -12.46 51.12
CA VAL A 289 -25.32 -12.52 50.09
C VAL A 289 -24.48 -11.26 50.19
N TYR A 290 -23.16 -11.42 50.28
CA TYR A 290 -22.20 -10.31 50.46
C TYR A 290 -21.39 -10.02 49.19
N TYR A 291 -21.20 -11.04 48.36
CA TYR A 291 -20.70 -10.97 46.99
C TYR A 291 -21.71 -11.73 46.14
N ASP A 292 -22.16 -11.19 45.01
CA ASP A 292 -23.18 -11.78 44.15
C ASP A 292 -22.66 -11.90 42.70
N PRO A 293 -22.36 -13.13 42.22
CA PRO A 293 -22.44 -14.39 42.96
C PRO A 293 -21.36 -14.51 44.05
N ASP A 294 -21.63 -15.31 45.09
CA ASP A 294 -20.67 -15.61 46.18
C ASP A 294 -19.66 -16.69 45.79
N LEU A 295 -20.01 -17.51 44.79
CA LEU A 295 -19.13 -18.43 44.09
C LEU A 295 -19.26 -18.23 42.58
N ILE A 296 -18.15 -17.96 41.92
CA ILE A 296 -18.08 -17.88 40.46
C ILE A 296 -17.08 -18.88 39.90
N THR A 297 -17.42 -19.50 38.77
CA THR A 297 -16.52 -20.41 38.04
C THR A 297 -16.22 -19.79 36.69
N VAL A 298 -14.93 -19.62 36.38
CA VAL A 298 -14.42 -18.91 35.21
C VAL A 298 -13.30 -19.71 34.55
N SER A 299 -13.03 -19.46 33.27
CA SER A 299 -11.89 -20.09 32.59
C SER A 299 -10.58 -19.34 32.85
N ILE A 300 -9.44 -20.02 32.75
CA ILE A 300 -8.11 -19.37 32.75
C ILE A 300 -8.10 -18.20 31.73
N GLY A 301 -7.63 -17.04 32.17
CA GLY A 301 -7.58 -15.80 31.39
C GLY A 301 -8.80 -14.88 31.56
N THR A 302 -9.81 -15.30 32.32
CA THR A 302 -11.00 -14.46 32.63
C THR A 302 -10.62 -13.34 33.61
N THR A 303 -11.18 -12.15 33.38
CA THR A 303 -11.11 -11.02 34.31
C THR A 303 -12.37 -11.02 35.17
N VAL A 304 -12.22 -11.03 36.49
CA VAL A 304 -13.36 -10.84 37.40
C VAL A 304 -13.38 -9.39 37.84
N GLU A 305 -14.54 -8.73 37.72
CA GLU A 305 -14.77 -7.36 38.19
C GLU A 305 -15.67 -7.36 39.43
N TRP A 306 -15.18 -6.81 40.53
CA TRP A 306 -15.97 -6.54 41.73
C TRP A 306 -16.50 -5.12 41.71
N VAL A 307 -17.83 -4.95 41.72
CA VAL A 307 -18.48 -3.64 41.69
C VAL A 307 -19.16 -3.36 43.03
N ASN A 308 -18.80 -2.25 43.67
CA ASN A 308 -19.40 -1.88 44.95
C ASN A 308 -20.70 -1.10 44.79
N ASN A 309 -21.84 -1.79 44.92
CA ASN A 309 -23.17 -1.16 44.94
C ASN A 309 -23.65 -0.80 46.35
N ASP A 310 -22.83 -1.07 47.38
CA ASP A 310 -23.09 -0.64 48.75
C ASP A 310 -22.59 0.80 48.98
N VAL A 311 -23.13 1.44 50.02
CA VAL A 311 -22.67 2.74 50.50
C VAL A 311 -21.45 2.61 51.43
N ALA A 312 -21.24 1.42 51.99
CA ALA A 312 -20.05 1.11 52.78
C ALA A 312 -18.83 0.85 51.88
N ILE A 313 -17.63 1.07 52.43
CA ILE A 313 -16.38 0.72 51.76
C ILE A 313 -16.10 -0.77 51.91
N HIS A 314 -15.55 -1.39 50.87
CA HIS A 314 -15.29 -2.82 50.84
C HIS A 314 -13.93 -3.13 50.23
N THR A 315 -13.51 -4.39 50.32
CA THR A 315 -12.33 -4.92 49.61
C THR A 315 -12.69 -6.28 49.02
N SER A 316 -11.90 -6.75 48.07
CA SER A 316 -11.83 -8.13 47.62
C SER A 316 -10.37 -8.57 47.75
N THR A 317 -10.08 -9.33 48.79
CA THR A 317 -8.71 -9.70 49.16
C THR A 317 -8.58 -11.21 49.28
N ASP A 318 -7.71 -11.82 48.49
CA ASP A 318 -7.42 -13.25 48.54
C ASP A 318 -6.85 -13.63 49.92
N LYS A 319 -7.41 -14.68 50.53
CA LYS A 319 -6.93 -15.23 51.80
C LYS A 319 -5.50 -15.76 51.73
N ASN A 320 -5.04 -16.13 50.54
CA ASN A 320 -3.67 -16.62 50.28
C ASN A 320 -2.74 -15.53 49.71
N GLY A 321 -3.23 -14.32 49.49
CA GLY A 321 -2.42 -13.17 49.04
C GLY A 321 -2.13 -13.11 47.54
N GLY A 322 -2.91 -13.78 46.68
CA GLY A 322 -2.81 -13.69 45.23
C GLY A 322 -3.31 -12.37 44.63
N PHE A 323 -4.31 -11.75 45.24
CA PHE A 323 -4.81 -10.42 44.86
C PHE A 323 -5.36 -9.62 46.05
N ASP A 324 -5.33 -8.29 45.93
CA ASP A 324 -5.91 -7.35 46.89
C ASP A 324 -6.43 -6.12 46.13
N SER A 325 -7.70 -5.79 46.34
CA SER A 325 -8.33 -4.63 45.69
C SER A 325 -7.97 -3.28 46.30
N ASP A 326 -7.28 -3.26 47.45
CA ASP A 326 -7.34 -2.14 48.39
C ASP A 326 -8.81 -1.77 48.69
N ILE A 327 -9.11 -0.49 48.90
CA ILE A 327 -10.47 0.00 49.18
C ILE A 327 -11.26 0.21 47.88
N ILE A 328 -12.38 -0.49 47.77
CA ILE A 328 -13.43 -0.26 46.77
C ILE A 328 -14.50 0.66 47.39
N GLY A 329 -14.51 1.93 46.98
CA GLY A 329 -15.53 2.90 47.40
C GLY A 329 -16.90 2.66 46.75
N ALA A 330 -17.94 3.34 47.24
CA ALA A 330 -19.29 3.24 46.68
C ALA A 330 -19.32 3.63 45.19
N GLY A 331 -19.90 2.78 44.35
CA GLY A 331 -19.98 2.93 42.89
C GLY A 331 -18.65 2.72 42.15
N VAL A 332 -17.60 2.29 42.85
CA VAL A 332 -16.28 1.99 42.26
C VAL A 332 -16.18 0.49 41.99
N SER A 333 -15.37 0.12 41.00
CA SER A 333 -15.04 -1.28 40.72
C SER A 333 -13.54 -1.56 40.82
N TYR A 334 -13.22 -2.83 41.01
CA TYR A 334 -11.87 -3.40 40.96
C TYR A 334 -11.90 -4.62 40.04
N SER A 335 -10.86 -4.82 39.23
CA SER A 335 -10.75 -5.98 38.33
C SER A 335 -9.45 -6.73 38.56
N TYR A 336 -9.49 -8.07 38.44
CA TYR A 336 -8.31 -8.94 38.47
C TYR A 336 -8.43 -10.06 37.42
N THR A 337 -7.36 -10.28 36.64
CA THR A 337 -7.30 -11.34 35.63
C THR A 337 -6.61 -12.57 36.21
N PHE A 338 -7.30 -13.72 36.15
CA PHE A 338 -6.77 -14.98 36.67
C PHE A 338 -6.02 -15.74 35.57
N SER A 339 -4.70 -15.88 35.71
CA SER A 339 -3.83 -16.56 34.75
C SER A 339 -3.49 -18.01 35.08
N GLU A 340 -3.88 -18.50 36.26
CA GLU A 340 -3.61 -19.86 36.72
C GLU A 340 -4.89 -20.53 37.22
N ALA A 341 -5.07 -21.82 36.87
CA ALA A 341 -6.17 -22.61 37.41
C ALA A 341 -6.03 -22.79 38.92
N GLY A 342 -7.15 -22.74 39.63
CA GLY A 342 -7.14 -22.83 41.08
C GLY A 342 -8.46 -22.43 41.72
N THR A 343 -8.48 -22.47 43.05
CA THR A 343 -9.58 -21.95 43.87
C THR A 343 -9.05 -20.83 44.73
N PHE A 344 -9.64 -19.65 44.59
CA PHE A 344 -9.24 -18.42 45.26
C PHE A 344 -10.37 -17.98 46.19
N ASP A 345 -10.21 -18.30 47.47
CA ASP A 345 -11.12 -17.81 48.51
C ASP A 345 -10.70 -16.42 48.94
N TYR A 346 -11.62 -15.47 48.92
CA TYR A 346 -11.35 -14.08 49.25
C TYR A 346 -12.35 -13.54 50.29
N PHE A 347 -12.01 -12.39 50.88
CA PHE A 347 -12.83 -11.75 51.90
C PHE A 347 -12.67 -10.24 51.89
N CYS A 348 -13.58 -9.53 52.58
CA CYS A 348 -13.43 -8.11 52.85
C CYS A 348 -12.62 -7.88 54.13
N ILE A 349 -11.52 -7.11 54.04
CA ILE A 349 -10.69 -6.73 55.20
C ILE A 349 -11.49 -5.88 56.20
N VAL A 350 -12.36 -4.99 55.71
CA VAL A 350 -13.18 -4.09 56.55
C VAL A 350 -14.31 -4.85 57.25
N HIS A 351 -14.88 -5.85 56.56
CA HIS A 351 -16.03 -6.63 57.00
C HIS A 351 -15.72 -8.14 56.89
N PRO A 352 -14.97 -8.75 57.83
CA PRO A 352 -14.39 -10.08 57.67
C PRO A 352 -15.38 -11.26 57.57
N TRP A 353 -16.68 -11.02 57.75
CA TRP A 353 -17.74 -12.01 57.52
C TRP A 353 -18.17 -12.11 56.06
N MET A 354 -17.76 -11.17 55.21
CA MET A 354 -18.01 -11.21 53.77
C MET A 354 -16.97 -12.10 53.13
N GLU A 355 -17.39 -13.25 52.62
CA GLU A 355 -16.52 -14.23 51.96
C GLU A 355 -17.08 -14.56 50.58
N GLY A 356 -16.18 -14.81 49.63
CA GLY A 356 -16.54 -15.32 48.31
C GLY A 356 -15.43 -16.22 47.76
N THR A 357 -15.72 -16.91 46.65
CA THR A 357 -14.82 -17.86 46.01
C THR A 357 -14.82 -17.68 44.49
N VAL A 358 -13.63 -17.59 43.90
CA VAL A 358 -13.42 -17.73 42.44
C VAL A 358 -12.80 -19.09 42.15
N ILE A 359 -13.43 -19.89 41.29
CA ILE A 359 -12.87 -21.13 40.75
C ILE A 359 -12.42 -20.85 39.32
N VAL A 360 -11.16 -21.14 39.01
CA VAL A 360 -10.56 -20.95 37.69
C VAL A 360 -10.23 -22.33 37.11
N GLU A 361 -10.83 -22.68 35.98
CA GLU A 361 -10.68 -23.98 35.30
C GLU A 361 -10.12 -23.93 33.87
#